data_AF-A0A8J6PK29-F1
#
_entry.id   AF-A0A8J6PK29-F1
#
_cell.length_a   1.000
_cell.length_b   1.000
_cell.length_c   1.000
_cell.angle_alpha   90.00
_cell.angle_beta   90.00
_cell.angle_gamma   90.00
#
_symmetry.space_group_name_H-M   'P 1'
#
loop_
_entity.id
_entity.type
_entity.pdbx_description
1 polymer ?
#
loop_
_entity_poly.entity_id
_entity_poly.type
_entity_poly.pdbx_seq_one_letter_code
_entity_poly.pdbx_strand_id
1 'polypeptide(L)' 'LHGKAPVGVRAAAERAGIPVTVVAGRSLLPEEQLRAAGFAGMHTLAEREPDMRRSMAHADELLREVGREIAAQLA' A
#
# COMPACT_ATOMS: atom_id res chain seq x y z
N LEU A 1 5.90 -7.41 -10.74
CA LEU A 1 5.35 -6.07 -10.38
C LEU A 1 5.68 -5.09 -11.52
N HIS A 2 4.67 -4.52 -12.20
CA HIS A 2 4.89 -3.62 -13.37
C HIS A 2 4.38 -2.19 -13.13
N GLY A 3 4.01 -1.84 -11.89
CA GLY A 3 3.50 -0.52 -11.55
C GLY A 3 4.58 0.54 -11.71
N LYS A 4 4.56 1.30 -12.80
CA LYS A 4 5.58 2.32 -13.11
C LYS A 4 5.75 3.33 -11.98
N ALA A 5 4.64 3.80 -11.41
CA ALA A 5 4.67 4.76 -10.31
C ALA A 5 5.18 4.14 -8.99
N PRO A 6 4.59 3.04 -8.42
CA PRO A 6 5.10 2.46 -7.18
C PRO A 6 6.57 2.02 -7.24
N VAL A 7 6.99 1.42 -8.36
CA VAL A 7 8.38 0.97 -8.56
C VAL A 7 9.34 2.16 -8.60
N GLY A 8 8.96 3.24 -9.31
CA GLY A 8 9.76 4.45 -9.39
C GLY A 8 9.96 5.12 -8.03
N VAL A 9 8.88 5.25 -7.24
CA VAL A 9 8.94 5.79 -5.86
C VAL A 9 9.85 4.93 -4.99
N ARG A 10 9.67 3.60 -5.00
CA ARG A 10 10.52 2.69 -4.22
C ARG A 10 12.00 2.81 -4.60
N ALA A 11 12.30 2.88 -5.89
CA ALA A 11 13.68 3.07 -6.36
C ALA A 11 14.28 4.42 -5.96
N ALA A 12 13.48 5.47 -5.87
CA ALA A 12 13.95 6.77 -5.38
C ALA A 12 14.22 6.74 -3.86
N ALA A 13 13.31 6.15 -3.09
CA ALA A 13 13.41 6.05 -1.63
C ALA A 13 14.55 5.13 -1.18
N GLU A 14 14.80 4.03 -1.90
CA GLU A 14 15.92 3.12 -1.61
C GLU A 14 17.26 3.85 -1.63
N ARG A 15 17.47 4.76 -2.60
CA ARG A 15 18.71 5.56 -2.67
C ARG A 15 18.91 6.47 -1.46
N ALA A 16 17.84 6.76 -0.73
CA ALA A 16 17.86 7.53 0.50
C ALA A 16 17.75 6.67 1.77
N GLY A 17 17.70 5.34 1.66
CA GLY A 17 17.51 4.43 2.79
C GLY A 17 16.13 4.52 3.46
N ILE A 18 15.12 5.04 2.75
CA ILE A 18 13.77 5.26 3.31
C ILE A 18 12.88 4.05 2.98
N PRO A 19 12.24 3.40 3.96
CA PRO A 19 11.31 2.29 3.71
C PRO A 19 10.03 2.78 3.01
N VAL A 20 9.48 1.96 2.11
CA VAL A 20 8.28 2.30 1.34
C VAL A 20 7.21 1.20 1.48
N THR A 21 6.02 1.59 1.92
CA THR A 21 4.83 0.73 1.94
C THR A 21 3.88 1.09 0.79
N VAL A 22 3.15 0.09 0.27
CA VAL A 22 2.12 0.28 -0.76
C VAL A 22 0.75 0.46 -0.11
N VAL A 23 -0.01 1.45 -0.57
CA VAL A 23 -1.45 1.55 -0.31
C VAL A 23 -2.18 1.52 -1.66
N ALA A 24 -3.11 0.58 -1.82
CA ALA A 24 -3.81 0.37 -3.09
C ALA A 24 -5.30 0.09 -2.87
N GLY A 25 -6.15 0.33 -3.88
CA GLY A 25 -7.56 -0.08 -3.80
C GLY A 25 -7.72 -1.60 -3.66
N ARG A 26 -6.95 -2.35 -4.47
CA ARG A 26 -6.83 -3.80 -4.40
C ARG A 26 -5.45 -4.25 -4.87
N SER A 27 -5.05 -5.46 -4.52
CA SER A 27 -3.89 -6.12 -5.08
C SER A 27 -4.25 -7.52 -5.58
N LEU A 28 -3.65 -7.90 -6.70
CA LEU A 28 -3.67 -9.28 -7.20
C LEU A 28 -2.34 -9.99 -6.92
N LEU A 29 -1.39 -9.29 -6.29
CA LEU A 29 -0.08 -9.82 -5.94
C LEU A 29 -0.11 -10.34 -4.50
N PRO A 30 0.41 -11.54 -4.25
CA PRO A 30 0.68 -12.02 -2.90
C PRO A 30 1.63 -11.06 -2.15
N GLU A 31 1.49 -10.98 -0.82
CA GLU A 31 2.35 -10.11 0.01
C GLU A 31 3.83 -10.46 -0.15
N GLU A 32 4.17 -11.75 -0.22
CA GLU A 32 5.54 -12.24 -0.45
C GLU A 32 6.20 -11.63 -1.69
N GLN A 33 5.44 -11.42 -2.77
CA GLN A 33 5.96 -10.88 -4.02
C GLN A 33 6.27 -9.37 -3.90
N LEU A 34 5.53 -8.66 -3.04
CA LEU A 34 5.81 -7.26 -2.73
C LEU A 34 6.99 -7.10 -1.78
N ARG A 35 7.12 -7.99 -0.79
CA ARG A 35 8.32 -8.07 0.06
C ARG A 35 9.57 -8.35 -0.76
N ALA A 36 9.50 -9.32 -1.68
CA ALA A 36 10.59 -9.61 -2.61
C ALA A 36 10.92 -8.44 -3.55
N ALA A 37 9.94 -7.58 -3.86
CA ALA A 37 10.14 -6.35 -4.61
C ALA A 37 10.70 -5.18 -3.78
N GLY A 38 11.00 -5.40 -2.49
CA GLY A 38 11.63 -4.43 -1.60
C GLY A 38 10.67 -3.42 -0.98
N PHE A 39 9.37 -3.72 -0.93
CA PHE A 39 8.40 -2.91 -0.18
C PHE A 39 8.33 -3.37 1.28
N ALA A 40 8.17 -2.41 2.18
CA ALA A 40 8.04 -2.62 3.62
C ALA A 40 6.65 -3.08 4.07
N GLY A 41 5.70 -3.20 3.13
CA GLY A 41 4.34 -3.66 3.41
C GLY A 41 3.37 -3.29 2.31
N MET A 42 2.15 -3.79 2.45
CA MET A 42 1.01 -3.45 1.61
C MET A 42 -0.25 -3.37 2.44
N HIS A 43 -1.07 -2.35 2.17
CA HIS A 43 -2.43 -2.24 2.67
C HIS A 43 -3.35 -2.07 1.49
N THR A 44 -4.46 -2.82 1.46
CA THR A 44 -5.48 -2.63 0.45
C THR A 44 -6.80 -2.16 1.07
N LEU A 45 -7.54 -1.34 0.32
CA LEU A 45 -8.88 -0.95 0.75
C LEU A 45 -9.84 -2.14 0.67
N ALA A 46 -9.62 -3.08 -0.26
CA ALA A 46 -10.40 -4.30 -0.42
C ALA A 46 -10.35 -5.26 0.78
N GLU A 47 -9.28 -5.23 1.59
CA GLU A 47 -9.20 -6.00 2.85
C GLU A 47 -10.16 -5.46 3.93
N ARG A 48 -10.54 -4.18 3.84
CA ARG A 48 -11.46 -3.51 4.79
C ARG A 48 -12.89 -3.48 4.27
N GLU A 49 -13.05 -3.16 2.99
CA GLU A 49 -14.33 -3.14 2.30
C GLU A 49 -14.22 -3.96 1.00
N PRO A 50 -14.64 -5.23 1.00
CA PRO A 50 -14.55 -6.11 -0.16
C PRO A 50 -15.45 -5.69 -1.34
N ASP A 51 -16.53 -4.93 -1.09
CA ASP A 51 -17.35 -4.39 -2.17
C ASP A 51 -16.61 -3.24 -2.86
N MET A 52 -16.23 -3.46 -4.12
CA MET A 52 -15.46 -2.47 -4.89
C MET A 52 -16.17 -1.11 -5.04
N ARG A 53 -17.50 -1.09 -5.17
CA ARG A 53 -18.24 0.15 -5.34
C ARG A 53 -18.22 0.94 -4.03
N ARG A 54 -18.44 0.26 -2.90
CA ARG A 54 -18.37 0.89 -1.57
C ARG A 54 -16.97 1.35 -1.23
N SER A 55 -15.96 0.52 -1.52
CA SER A 55 -14.54 0.85 -1.30
C SER A 55 -14.14 2.13 -2.04
N MET A 56 -14.56 2.29 -3.29
CA MET A 56 -14.32 3.52 -4.06
C MET A 56 -15.13 4.72 -3.53
N ALA A 57 -16.39 4.50 -3.14
CA ALA A 57 -17.25 5.57 -2.62
C ALA A 57 -16.79 6.12 -1.26
N HIS A 58 -16.17 5.28 -0.43
CA HIS A 58 -15.69 5.60 0.92
C HIS A 58 -14.15 5.63 1.02
N ALA A 59 -13.46 5.79 -0.11
CA ALA A 59 -12.00 5.67 -0.16
C ALA A 59 -11.30 6.66 0.78
N ASP A 60 -11.89 7.84 1.02
CA ASP A 60 -11.33 8.86 1.91
C ASP A 60 -11.33 8.40 3.39
N GLU A 61 -12.39 7.76 3.86
CA GLU A 61 -12.48 7.18 5.19
C GLU A 61 -11.49 6.02 5.34
N LEU A 62 -11.51 5.09 4.38
CA LEU A 62 -10.66 3.91 4.40
C LEU A 62 -9.16 4.27 4.32
N LEU A 63 -8.80 5.30 3.55
CA LEU A 63 -7.41 5.80 3.49
C LEU A 63 -6.96 6.43 4.81
N ARG A 64 -7.86 7.11 5.55
CA ARG A 64 -7.53 7.64 6.89
C ARG A 64 -7.29 6.51 7.89
N GLU A 65 -8.06 5.42 7.81
CA GLU A 65 -7.83 4.22 8.63
C GLU A 65 -6.47 3.60 8.35
N VAL A 66 -6.15 3.35 7.08
CA VAL A 66 -4.82 2.85 6.68
C VAL A 66 -3.71 3.77 7.18
N GLY A 67 -3.88 5.09 7.07
CA GLY A 67 -2.92 6.05 7.60
C GLY A 67 -2.70 5.94 9.11
N ARG A 68 -3.78 5.73 9.88
CA ARG A 68 -3.70 5.50 11.33
C ARG A 68 -2.94 4.22 11.66
N GLU A 69 -3.19 3.14 10.93
CA GLU A 69 -2.49 1.88 11.12
C GLU A 69 -1.00 1.99 10.81
N ILE A 70 -0.64 2.63 9.69
CA ILE A 70 0.77 2.89 9.35
C ILE A 70 1.42 3.70 10.47
N ALA A 71 0.76 4.76 10.95
CA ALA A 71 1.29 5.55 12.07
C ALA A 71 1.50 4.72 13.33
N ALA A 72 0.58 3.80 13.66
CA ALA A 72 0.70 2.91 14.81
C ALA A 72 1.84 1.90 14.69
N GLN A 73 2.25 1.52 13.47
CA GLN A 73 3.38 0.63 13.21
C GLN A 73 4.74 1.33 13.25
N LEU A 74 4.75 2.67 13.20
CA LEU A 74 5.96 3.50 13.24
C LEU A 74 6.28 4.03 14.64
N ALA A 75 5.34 3.91 15.59
CA ALA A 75 5.49 4.30 16.98
C ALA A 75 6.20 3.20 17.79
#